data_AF-A0A8I2J1W2-F1
#
_entry.id   AF-A0A8I2J1W2-F1
#
_cell.length_a   1.000
_cell.length_b   1.000
_cell.length_c   1.000
_cell.angle_alpha   90.00
_cell.angle_beta   90.00
_cell.angle_gamma   90.00
#
_symmetry.space_group_name_H-M   'P 1'
#
loop_
_entity.id
_entity.type
_entity.pdbx_description
1 polymer ?
#
loop_
_entity_poly.entity_id
_entity_poly.type
_entity_poly.pdbx_seq_one_letter_code
_entity_poly.pdbx_strand_id
1 'polypeptide(L)'
;MNRETVLTEALDLLDEVGLDAVSTRQLARRLGVEQPSLYYHFRNKKELLGAMSEAAMAPHATAPLPTPADDWRDWFLENTRSFRRTLLLRRDGARLHAGSSPRGADLGRIAHKMAFLTAAGVPEEHARTAMLAAGRFTVGSVLEEQADTGPGDGGDRTAAAPLDPPLDVPPMDHEAFFEAGLALILGGLERHVGRAG
;
A
#
# COMPACT_ATOMS: atom_id res chain seq x y z
N MET A 1 26.08 -8.06 10.84
CA MET A 1 24.66 -7.90 10.46
C MET A 1 24.56 -6.66 9.57
N ASN A 2 24.01 -6.78 8.37
CA ASN A 2 23.82 -5.62 7.49
C ASN A 2 22.37 -5.11 7.62
N ARG A 3 22.10 -3.90 7.15
CA ARG A 3 20.79 -3.24 7.25
C ARG A 3 19.67 -4.00 6.53
N GLU A 4 20.01 -4.67 5.43
CA GLU A 4 19.07 -5.41 4.58
C GLU A 4 18.56 -6.69 5.25
N THR A 5 19.44 -7.44 5.92
CA THR A 5 19.06 -8.60 6.74
C THR A 5 18.10 -8.18 7.84
N VAL A 6 18.36 -7.06 8.54
CA VAL A 6 17.47 -6.58 9.60
C VAL A 6 16.08 -6.23 9.04
N LEU A 7 16.01 -5.62 7.84
CA LEU A 7 14.73 -5.29 7.20
C LEU A 7 13.96 -6.52 6.77
N THR A 8 14.64 -7.51 6.19
CA THR A 8 14.03 -8.77 5.78
C THR A 8 13.40 -9.47 6.99
N GLU A 9 14.16 -9.62 8.07
CA GLU A 9 13.68 -10.24 9.31
C GLU A 9 12.58 -9.43 10.00
N ALA A 10 12.56 -8.10 9.85
CA ALA A 10 11.50 -7.26 10.37
C ALA A 10 10.18 -7.41 9.57
N LEU A 11 10.27 -7.56 8.25
CA LEU A 11 9.12 -7.84 7.39
C LEU A 11 8.58 -9.25 7.61
N ASP A 12 9.45 -10.24 7.82
CA ASP A 12 9.01 -11.60 8.14
C ASP A 12 8.36 -11.65 9.52
N LEU A 13 8.92 -10.90 10.50
CA LEU A 13 8.27 -10.73 11.80
C LEU A 13 6.89 -10.04 11.67
N LEU A 14 6.75 -9.06 10.78
CA LEU A 14 5.47 -8.41 10.50
C LEU A 14 4.43 -9.42 10.00
N ASP A 15 4.79 -10.30 9.07
CA ASP A 15 3.89 -11.33 8.55
C ASP A 15 3.46 -12.32 9.64
N GLU A 16 4.38 -12.69 10.54
CA GLU A 16 4.11 -13.60 11.65
C GLU A 16 3.20 -13.00 12.73
N VAL A 17 3.50 -11.79 13.21
CA VAL A 17 2.86 -11.25 14.44
C VAL A 17 1.95 -10.05 14.22
N GLY A 18 2.00 -9.42 13.04
CA GLY A 18 1.25 -8.19 12.75
C GLY A 18 1.91 -6.93 13.29
N LEU A 19 1.50 -5.79 12.74
CA LEU A 19 2.17 -4.49 12.90
C LEU A 19 2.25 -4.01 14.35
N ASP A 20 1.20 -4.25 15.14
CA ASP A 20 1.12 -3.80 16.53
C ASP A 20 2.10 -4.55 17.43
N ALA A 21 2.34 -5.83 17.13
CA ALA A 21 3.24 -6.69 17.90
C ALA A 21 4.72 -6.45 17.55
N VAL A 22 5.06 -5.97 16.34
CA VAL A 22 6.45 -5.70 15.93
C VAL A 22 7.14 -4.73 16.90
N SER A 23 8.28 -5.16 17.45
CA SER A 23 9.11 -4.33 18.34
C SER A 23 10.61 -4.59 18.13
N THR A 24 11.45 -3.60 18.41
CA THR A 24 12.92 -3.72 18.33
C THR A 24 13.45 -4.81 19.27
N ARG A 25 12.79 -5.05 20.41
CA ARG A 25 13.14 -6.14 21.33
C ARG A 25 12.91 -7.52 20.72
N GLN A 26 11.74 -7.73 20.12
CA GLN A 26 11.43 -9.01 19.48
C GLN A 26 12.34 -9.26 18.27
N LEU A 27 12.59 -8.23 17.47
CA LEU A 27 13.49 -8.30 16.33
C LEU A 27 14.92 -8.64 16.77
N ALA A 28 15.44 -8.02 17.84
CA ALA A 28 16.77 -8.32 18.37
C ALA A 28 16.89 -9.78 18.81
N ARG A 29 15.88 -10.26 19.56
CA ARG A 29 15.79 -11.66 19.99
C ARG A 29 15.74 -12.62 18.80
N ARG A 30 14.97 -12.31 17.76
CA ARG A 30 14.87 -13.12 16.54
C ARG A 30 16.22 -13.22 15.83
N LEU A 31 16.93 -12.10 15.73
CA LEU A 31 18.25 -12.01 15.11
C LEU A 31 19.39 -12.57 15.97
N GLY A 32 19.13 -12.96 17.22
CA GLY A 32 20.15 -13.41 18.16
C GLY A 32 21.19 -12.34 18.53
N VAL A 33 20.79 -11.06 18.49
CA VAL A 33 21.65 -9.92 18.80
C VAL A 33 21.11 -9.08 19.96
N GLU A 34 21.99 -8.29 20.57
CA GLU A 34 21.60 -7.31 21.57
C GLU A 34 20.89 -6.11 20.93
N GLN A 35 19.91 -5.52 21.63
CA GLN A 35 19.17 -4.34 21.14
C GLN A 35 20.06 -3.18 20.66
N PRO A 36 21.15 -2.81 21.35
CA PRO A 36 22.11 -1.81 20.87
C PRO A 36 22.61 -2.04 19.44
N SER A 37 22.73 -3.29 18.99
CA SER A 37 23.14 -3.63 17.63
C SER A 37 22.10 -3.21 16.57
N LEU A 38 20.80 -3.18 16.92
CA LEU A 38 19.77 -2.65 16.02
C LEU A 38 19.80 -1.13 15.91
N TYR A 39 20.15 -0.43 17.00
CA TYR A 39 20.21 1.04 17.00
C TYR A 39 21.30 1.60 16.08
N TYR A 40 22.31 0.80 15.74
CA TYR A 40 23.28 1.14 14.71
C TYR A 40 22.63 1.27 13.32
N HIS A 41 21.57 0.51 13.04
CA HIS A 41 20.86 0.53 11.76
C HIS A 41 19.61 1.43 11.77
N PHE A 42 18.90 1.49 12.89
CA PHE A 42 17.66 2.24 13.05
C PHE A 42 17.59 2.88 14.44
N ARG A 43 17.61 4.20 14.51
CA ARG A 43 17.70 4.95 15.78
C ARG A 43 16.45 4.77 16.66
N ASN A 44 15.30 4.41 16.08
CA ASN A 44 14.05 4.19 16.80
C ASN A 44 13.06 3.34 15.98
N LYS A 45 11.94 2.93 16.60
CA LYS A 45 10.86 2.17 15.94
C LYS A 45 10.30 2.89 14.71
N LYS A 46 10.17 4.22 14.73
CA LYS A 46 9.66 4.99 13.58
C LYS A 46 10.58 4.91 12.36
N GLU A 47 11.89 4.96 12.56
CA GLU A 47 12.86 4.80 11.48
C GLU A 47 12.83 3.39 10.90
N LEU A 48 12.72 2.37 11.75
CA LEU A 48 12.54 0.98 11.33
C LEU A 48 11.25 0.81 10.50
N LEU A 49 10.11 1.28 11.00
CA LEU A 49 8.83 1.19 10.29
C LEU A 49 8.85 1.94 8.94
N GLY A 50 9.49 3.11 8.89
CA GLY A 50 9.64 3.86 7.65
C GLY A 50 10.50 3.10 6.61
N ALA A 51 11.55 2.42 7.06
CA ALA A 51 12.38 1.60 6.19
C ALA A 51 11.71 0.27 5.79
N MET A 52 10.90 -0.32 6.68
CA MET A 52 10.04 -1.46 6.36
C MET A 52 9.00 -1.09 5.30
N SER A 53 8.33 0.06 5.43
CA SER A 53 7.38 0.54 4.43
C SER A 53 8.04 0.72 3.06
N GLU A 54 9.22 1.36 3.01
CA GLU A 54 9.99 1.52 1.77
C GLU A 54 10.36 0.18 1.14
N ALA A 55 10.85 -0.77 1.94
CA ALA A 55 11.21 -2.11 1.46
C ALA A 55 9.98 -2.91 1.00
N ALA A 56 8.87 -2.86 1.73
CA ALA A 56 7.63 -3.52 1.36
C ALA A 56 7.05 -2.94 0.06
N MET A 57 7.23 -1.65 -0.18
CA MET A 57 6.79 -0.97 -1.39
C MET A 57 7.70 -1.18 -2.61
N ALA A 58 8.88 -1.80 -2.44
CA ALA A 58 9.86 -1.98 -3.51
C ALA A 58 9.27 -2.55 -4.81
N PRO A 59 8.40 -3.60 -4.81
CA PRO A 59 7.82 -4.14 -6.05
C PRO A 59 7.07 -3.11 -6.90
N HIS A 60 6.28 -2.24 -6.27
CA HIS A 60 5.60 -1.15 -6.98
C HIS A 60 6.54 0.02 -7.26
N ALA A 61 7.40 0.36 -6.29
CA ALA A 61 8.32 1.49 -6.38
C ALA A 61 9.34 1.28 -7.50
N THR A 62 9.73 0.05 -7.84
CA THR A 62 10.67 -0.25 -8.92
C THR A 62 10.02 -0.75 -10.21
N ALA A 63 8.69 -0.80 -10.28
CA ALA A 63 7.97 -1.17 -11.50
C ALA A 63 8.39 -0.27 -12.69
N PRO A 64 8.39 -0.78 -13.94
CA PRO A 64 8.69 0.05 -15.10
C PRO A 64 7.85 1.33 -15.13
N LEU A 65 8.49 2.46 -15.42
CA LEU A 65 7.79 3.72 -15.63
C LEU A 65 7.12 3.74 -17.01
N PRO A 66 6.00 4.46 -17.16
CA PRO A 66 5.35 4.57 -18.45
C PRO A 66 6.26 5.24 -19.49
N THR A 67 6.11 4.83 -20.73
CA THR A 67 6.74 5.39 -21.91
C THR A 67 5.68 6.05 -22.80
N PRO A 68 6.07 6.95 -23.71
CA PRO A 68 5.11 7.60 -24.62
C PRO A 68 4.33 6.65 -25.54
N ALA A 69 4.75 5.39 -25.66
CA ALA A 69 4.08 4.38 -26.49
C ALA A 69 2.94 3.65 -25.75
N ASP A 70 2.86 3.79 -24.42
CA ASP A 70 1.85 3.11 -23.61
C ASP A 70 0.49 3.82 -23.72
N ASP A 71 -0.60 3.05 -23.70
CA ASP A 71 -1.93 3.63 -23.48
C ASP A 71 -2.06 4.07 -22.02
N TRP A 72 -2.45 5.32 -21.82
CA TRP A 72 -2.48 5.92 -20.48
C TRP A 72 -3.54 5.31 -19.56
N ARG A 73 -4.63 4.74 -20.12
CA ARG A 73 -5.71 4.12 -19.35
C ARG A 73 -5.24 2.77 -18.83
N ASP A 74 -4.72 1.95 -19.73
CA ASP A 74 -4.18 0.63 -19.37
C ASP A 74 -3.05 0.78 -18.35
N TRP A 75 -2.17 1.76 -18.56
CA TRP A 75 -1.11 2.06 -17.62
C TRP A 75 -1.64 2.54 -16.25
N PHE A 76 -2.65 3.42 -16.21
CA PHE A 76 -3.24 3.91 -14.95
C PHE A 76 -3.88 2.77 -14.15
N LEU A 77 -4.62 1.89 -14.82
CA LEU A 77 -5.20 0.70 -14.22
C LEU A 77 -4.10 -0.21 -13.66
N GLU A 78 -3.10 -0.55 -14.47
CA GLU A 78 -2.04 -1.46 -14.06
C GLU A 78 -1.16 -0.88 -12.95
N ASN A 79 -0.87 0.42 -12.98
CA ASN A 79 -0.19 1.11 -11.88
C ASN A 79 -0.97 0.97 -10.57
N THR A 80 -2.29 1.13 -10.61
CA THR A 80 -3.15 1.04 -9.42
C THR A 80 -3.28 -0.40 -8.92
N ARG A 81 -3.41 -1.38 -9.82
CA ARG A 81 -3.40 -2.81 -9.50
C ARG A 81 -2.06 -3.25 -8.91
N SER A 82 -0.95 -2.81 -9.50
CA SER A 82 0.41 -3.06 -8.99
C SER A 82 0.56 -2.53 -7.56
N PHE A 83 0.01 -1.35 -7.28
CA PHE A 83 0.01 -0.80 -5.92
C PHE A 83 -0.79 -1.67 -4.96
N ARG A 84 -2.03 -2.06 -5.32
CA ARG A 84 -2.86 -2.98 -4.50
C ARG A 84 -2.14 -4.29 -4.22
N ARG A 85 -1.66 -4.97 -5.26
CA ARG A 85 -0.93 -6.26 -5.12
C ARG A 85 0.25 -6.12 -4.17
N THR A 86 0.98 -5.01 -4.24
CA THR A 86 2.14 -4.76 -3.37
C THR A 86 1.73 -4.58 -1.90
N LEU A 87 0.63 -3.86 -1.62
CA LEU A 87 0.12 -3.72 -0.25
C LEU A 87 -0.35 -5.05 0.35
N LEU A 88 -0.87 -5.95 -0.50
CA LEU A 88 -1.36 -7.27 -0.10
C LEU A 88 -0.24 -8.31 0.12
N LEU A 89 1.00 -8.05 -0.32
CA LEU A 89 2.12 -8.99 -0.16
C LEU A 89 2.49 -9.24 1.31
N ARG A 90 2.18 -8.30 2.20
CA ARG A 90 2.57 -8.35 3.62
C ARG A 90 1.36 -8.13 4.52
N ARG A 91 1.33 -8.82 5.65
CA ARG A 91 0.32 -8.60 6.70
C ARG A 91 0.39 -7.15 7.16
N ASP A 92 -0.76 -6.51 7.36
CA ASP A 92 -0.87 -5.10 7.72
C ASP A 92 -0.14 -4.14 6.74
N GLY A 93 0.13 -4.56 5.50
CA GLY A 93 0.89 -3.78 4.51
C GLY A 93 0.27 -2.41 4.21
N ALA A 94 -1.06 -2.32 4.15
CA ALA A 94 -1.74 -1.03 3.98
C ALA A 94 -1.59 -0.11 5.20
N ARG A 95 -1.62 -0.67 6.44
CA ARG A 95 -1.38 0.10 7.67
C ARG A 95 0.07 0.58 7.75
N LEU A 96 1.02 -0.27 7.37
CA LEU A 96 2.44 0.09 7.30
C LEU A 96 2.68 1.23 6.30
N HIS A 97 1.99 1.19 5.14
CA HIS A 97 2.05 2.24 4.14
C HIS A 97 1.44 3.57 4.60
N ALA A 98 0.24 3.55 5.21
CA ALA A 98 -0.51 4.76 5.58
C ALA A 98 0.23 5.72 6.54
N GLY A 99 1.20 5.21 7.32
CA GLY A 99 2.04 6.01 8.20
C GLY A 99 3.33 6.57 7.56
N SER A 100 3.54 6.33 6.26
CA SER A 100 4.77 6.69 5.55
C SER A 100 4.58 7.92 4.65
N SER A 101 5.70 8.54 4.27
CA SER A 101 5.72 9.67 3.32
C SER A 101 6.69 9.35 2.20
N PRO A 102 6.36 9.68 0.93
CA PRO A 102 7.27 9.51 -0.19
C PRO A 102 8.62 10.20 0.05
N ARG A 103 9.72 9.55 -0.33
CA ARG A 103 11.08 10.10 -0.21
C ARG A 103 11.57 10.60 -1.57
N GLY A 104 12.76 11.21 -1.61
CA GLY A 104 13.28 11.93 -2.78
C GLY A 104 13.19 11.17 -4.11
N ALA A 105 13.58 9.89 -4.15
CA ALA A 105 13.49 9.06 -5.36
C ALA A 105 12.03 8.79 -5.79
N ASP A 106 11.12 8.63 -4.83
CA ASP A 106 9.69 8.44 -5.09
C ASP A 106 9.07 9.68 -5.74
N LEU A 107 9.49 10.88 -5.31
CA LEU A 107 9.00 12.15 -5.85
C LEU A 107 9.33 12.30 -7.35
N GLY A 108 10.54 11.93 -7.77
CA GLY A 108 10.92 11.96 -9.18
C GLY A 108 10.09 10.99 -10.02
N ARG A 109 9.77 9.82 -9.49
CA ARG A 109 8.92 8.83 -10.16
C ARG A 109 7.47 9.27 -10.23
N ILE A 110 6.94 9.89 -9.17
CA ILE A 110 5.61 10.51 -9.18
C ILE A 110 5.55 11.60 -10.25
N ALA A 111 6.57 12.46 -10.33
CA ALA A 111 6.64 13.49 -11.37
C ALA A 111 6.65 12.90 -12.79
N HIS A 112 7.38 11.81 -13.03
CA HIS A 112 7.36 11.10 -14.31
C HIS A 112 5.96 10.57 -14.66
N LYS A 113 5.30 9.90 -13.72
CA LYS A 113 3.94 9.37 -13.88
C LYS A 113 2.94 10.50 -14.22
N MET A 114 3.07 11.63 -13.53
CA MET A 114 2.27 12.83 -13.78
C MET A 114 2.52 13.41 -15.17
N ALA A 115 3.79 13.56 -15.56
CA ALA A 115 4.16 14.06 -16.88
C ALA A 115 3.64 13.18 -18.02
N PHE A 116 3.66 11.85 -17.84
CA PHE A 116 3.09 10.91 -18.80
C PHE A 116 1.58 11.11 -18.98
N LEU A 117 0.80 11.20 -17.89
CA LEU A 117 -0.65 11.45 -17.98
C LEU A 117 -0.94 12.79 -18.67
N THR A 118 -0.19 13.84 -18.33
CA THR A 118 -0.35 15.16 -18.95
C THR A 118 -0.02 15.14 -20.44
N ALA A 119 1.05 14.44 -20.84
CA ALA A 119 1.42 14.27 -22.25
C ALA A 119 0.36 13.49 -23.06
N ALA A 120 -0.41 12.62 -22.41
CA ALA A 120 -1.55 11.93 -23.01
C ALA A 120 -2.82 12.78 -23.12
N GLY A 121 -2.77 14.06 -22.74
CA GLY A 121 -3.89 15.01 -22.83
C GLY A 121 -4.79 15.05 -21.59
N VAL A 122 -4.39 14.43 -20.48
CA VAL A 122 -5.08 14.55 -19.20
C VAL A 122 -4.71 15.89 -18.54
N PRO A 123 -5.66 16.76 -18.16
CA PRO A 123 -5.32 17.99 -17.45
C PRO A 123 -4.58 17.70 -16.13
N GLU A 124 -3.52 18.47 -15.83
CA GLU A 124 -2.63 18.20 -14.69
C GLU A 124 -3.38 18.06 -13.35
N GLU A 125 -4.34 18.95 -13.09
CA GLU A 125 -5.17 18.90 -11.88
C GLU A 125 -5.97 17.59 -11.78
N HIS A 126 -6.48 17.10 -12.90
CA HIS A 126 -7.28 15.88 -12.97
C HIS A 126 -6.39 14.64 -12.84
N ALA A 127 -5.21 14.64 -13.46
CA ALA A 127 -4.20 13.60 -13.27
C ALA A 127 -3.79 13.49 -11.79
N ARG A 128 -3.56 14.62 -11.13
CA ARG A 128 -3.16 14.67 -9.72
C ARG A 128 -4.28 14.14 -8.83
N THR A 129 -5.51 14.60 -9.09
CA THR A 129 -6.70 14.20 -8.34
C THR A 129 -6.97 12.70 -8.51
N ALA A 130 -6.87 12.17 -9.74
CA ALA A 130 -7.08 10.76 -10.02
C ALA A 130 -6.00 9.88 -9.36
N MET A 131 -4.72 10.25 -9.44
CA MET A 131 -3.63 9.52 -8.78
C MET A 131 -3.81 9.49 -7.26
N LEU A 132 -4.18 10.62 -6.64
CA LEU A 132 -4.46 10.68 -5.20
C LEU A 132 -5.72 9.88 -4.82
N ALA A 133 -6.78 9.97 -5.61
CA ALA A 133 -8.03 9.24 -5.39
C ALA A 133 -7.81 7.74 -5.51
N ALA A 134 -7.17 7.27 -6.58
CA ALA A 134 -6.82 5.87 -6.79
C ALA A 134 -5.92 5.32 -5.67
N GLY A 135 -4.90 6.10 -5.25
CA GLY A 135 -4.03 5.72 -4.13
C GLY A 135 -4.81 5.56 -2.82
N ARG A 136 -5.63 6.54 -2.45
CA ARG A 136 -6.44 6.50 -1.22
C ARG A 136 -7.49 5.40 -1.25
N PHE A 137 -8.18 5.24 -2.38
CA PHE A 137 -9.13 4.15 -2.62
C PHE A 137 -8.45 2.80 -2.43
N THR A 138 -7.26 2.61 -3.03
CA THR A 138 -6.50 1.37 -2.92
C THR A 138 -6.09 1.06 -1.48
N VAL A 139 -5.57 2.06 -0.75
CA VAL A 139 -5.21 1.88 0.66
C VAL A 139 -6.45 1.53 1.49
N GLY A 140 -7.57 2.23 1.32
CA GLY A 140 -8.81 1.92 2.03
C GLY A 140 -9.35 0.52 1.71
N SER A 141 -9.41 0.16 0.44
CA SER A 141 -9.84 -1.16 0.00
C SER A 141 -9.00 -2.29 0.60
N VAL A 142 -7.67 -2.13 0.62
CA VAL A 142 -6.77 -3.14 1.19
C VAL A 142 -6.84 -3.15 2.73
N LEU A 143 -7.08 -2.02 3.38
CA LEU A 143 -7.29 -1.99 4.84
C LEU A 143 -8.51 -2.83 5.25
N GLU A 144 -9.64 -2.67 4.55
CA GLU A 144 -10.85 -3.46 4.82
C GLU A 144 -10.61 -4.96 4.51
N GLU A 145 -9.99 -5.28 3.37
CA GLU A 145 -9.65 -6.67 2.99
C GLU A 145 -8.71 -7.35 3.99
N GLN A 146 -7.70 -6.63 4.50
CA GLN A 146 -6.78 -7.13 5.52
C GLN A 146 -7.44 -7.25 6.91
N ALA A 147 -8.43 -6.41 7.21
CA ALA A 147 -9.19 -6.49 8.45
C ALA A 147 -10.13 -7.71 8.46
N ASP A 148 -10.78 -8.00 7.33
CA ASP A 148 -11.68 -9.16 7.17
C ASP A 148 -10.93 -10.50 7.20
N THR A 149 -9.67 -10.53 6.73
CA THR A 149 -8.83 -11.74 6.67
C THR A 149 -7.93 -11.93 7.89
N GLY A 150 -7.81 -10.93 8.76
CA GLY A 150 -6.98 -11.00 9.97
C GLY A 150 -7.48 -12.07 10.96
N PRO A 151 -6.61 -12.68 11.77
CA PRO A 151 -7.06 -13.53 12.88
C PRO A 151 -7.95 -12.67 13.77
N GLY A 152 -9.24 -12.99 13.81
CA GLY A 152 -10.26 -12.24 14.54
C GLY A 152 -9.72 -11.81 15.90
N ASP A 153 -9.69 -10.49 16.12
CA ASP A 153 -9.05 -9.87 17.26
C ASP A 153 -9.42 -10.61 18.56
N GLY A 154 -8.42 -11.26 19.16
CA GLY A 154 -8.51 -11.87 20.48
C GLY A 154 -8.59 -10.83 21.61
N GLY A 155 -8.82 -9.55 21.28
CA GLY A 155 -9.18 -8.47 22.19
C GLY A 155 -10.69 -8.37 22.38
N ASP A 156 -11.17 -8.91 23.50
CA ASP A 156 -12.36 -8.47 24.25
C ASP A 156 -13.51 -7.84 23.42
N ARG A 157 -14.27 -8.67 22.71
CA ARG A 157 -15.65 -8.38 22.28
C ARG A 157 -16.63 -8.55 23.46
N THR A 158 -16.37 -7.99 24.63
CA THR A 158 -17.46 -7.76 25.59
C THR A 158 -18.14 -6.43 25.25
N ALA A 159 -19.44 -6.53 24.93
CA ALA A 159 -20.43 -5.44 24.75
C ALA A 159 -20.88 -5.08 23.32
N ALA A 160 -21.16 -6.09 22.50
CA ALA A 160 -22.42 -6.17 21.74
C ALA A 160 -22.57 -7.61 21.24
N ALA A 161 -23.68 -8.27 21.56
CA ALA A 161 -24.01 -9.54 20.91
C ALA A 161 -23.98 -9.32 19.39
N PRO A 162 -23.35 -10.22 18.60
CA PRO A 162 -23.50 -10.12 17.16
C PRO A 162 -25.00 -10.26 16.87
N LEU A 163 -25.60 -9.23 16.29
CA LEU A 163 -26.78 -9.45 15.47
C LEU A 163 -26.32 -10.47 14.44
N ASP A 164 -26.87 -11.68 14.48
CA ASP A 164 -26.57 -12.69 13.47
C ASP A 164 -26.73 -12.02 12.11
N PRO A 165 -25.67 -11.90 11.29
CA PRO A 165 -25.82 -11.39 9.94
C PRO A 165 -26.85 -12.29 9.25
N PRO A 166 -27.76 -11.75 8.42
CA PRO A 166 -28.71 -12.57 7.68
C PRO A 166 -27.95 -13.72 7.01
N LEU A 167 -28.31 -14.95 7.37
CA LEU A 167 -27.70 -16.19 6.89
C LEU A 167 -27.96 -16.31 5.38
N ASP A 168 -27.14 -15.64 4.56
CA ASP A 168 -26.88 -15.89 3.12
C ASP A 168 -26.12 -14.73 2.42
N VAL A 169 -25.37 -13.88 3.13
CA VAL A 169 -24.48 -12.93 2.45
C VAL A 169 -23.19 -13.67 2.06
N PRO A 170 -22.93 -13.91 0.75
CA PRO A 170 -21.66 -14.49 0.34
C PRO A 170 -20.50 -13.58 0.77
N PRO A 171 -19.31 -14.13 1.04
CA PRO A 171 -18.13 -13.33 1.38
C PRO A 171 -17.90 -12.26 0.32
N MET A 172 -17.49 -11.07 0.76
CA MET A 172 -17.26 -9.93 -0.12
C MET A 172 -16.13 -10.28 -1.12
N ASP A 173 -16.43 -10.20 -2.41
CA ASP A 173 -15.41 -10.36 -3.45
C ASP A 173 -14.60 -9.05 -3.56
N HIS A 174 -13.59 -8.92 -2.70
CA HIS A 174 -12.75 -7.71 -2.63
C HIS A 174 -12.08 -7.36 -3.97
N GLU A 175 -11.73 -8.36 -4.78
CA GLU A 175 -11.17 -8.13 -6.12
C GLU A 175 -12.20 -7.49 -7.04
N ALA A 176 -13.40 -8.07 -7.12
CA ALA A 176 -14.47 -7.52 -7.97
C ALA A 176 -14.89 -6.11 -7.54
N PHE A 177 -14.99 -5.85 -6.23
CA PHE A 177 -15.27 -4.51 -5.71
C PHE A 177 -14.15 -3.52 -6.02
N PHE A 178 -12.89 -3.95 -5.87
CA PHE A 178 -11.74 -3.11 -6.21
C PHE A 178 -11.73 -2.73 -7.69
N GLU A 179 -11.90 -3.71 -8.58
CA GLU A 179 -11.93 -3.49 -10.03
C GLU A 179 -13.10 -2.60 -10.46
N ALA A 180 -14.29 -2.78 -9.87
CA ALA A 180 -15.44 -1.92 -10.12
C ALA A 180 -15.18 -0.47 -9.67
N GLY A 181 -14.61 -0.27 -8.48
CA GLY A 181 -14.26 1.06 -7.97
C GLY A 181 -13.17 1.74 -8.80
N LEU A 182 -12.15 0.99 -9.22
CA LEU A 182 -11.09 1.49 -10.09
C LEU A 182 -11.63 1.90 -11.46
N ALA A 183 -12.55 1.14 -12.04
CA ALA A 183 -13.22 1.49 -13.29
C ALA A 183 -14.03 2.79 -13.17
N LEU A 184 -14.69 3.04 -12.04
CA LEU A 184 -15.39 4.32 -11.78
C LEU A 184 -14.43 5.51 -11.76
N ILE A 185 -13.25 5.36 -11.14
CA ILE A 185 -12.21 6.40 -11.11
C ILE A 185 -11.70 6.69 -12.52
N LEU A 186 -11.36 5.65 -13.30
CA LEU A 186 -10.90 5.80 -14.68
C LEU A 186 -11.98 6.47 -15.56
N GLY A 187 -13.22 5.99 -15.51
CA GLY A 187 -14.32 6.55 -16.29
C GLY A 187 -14.63 8.01 -15.93
N GLY A 188 -14.36 8.42 -14.69
CA GLY A 188 -14.35 9.82 -14.28
C GLY A 188 -13.25 10.61 -15.00
N LEU A 189 -12.01 10.13 -14.94
CA LEU A 189 -10.85 10.76 -15.56
C LEU A 189 -11.00 10.93 -17.08
N GLU A 190 -11.51 9.91 -17.77
CA GLU A 190 -11.73 9.93 -19.22
C GLU A 190 -12.64 11.07 -19.70
N ARG A 191 -13.63 11.47 -18.90
CA ARG A 191 -14.56 12.58 -19.24
C ARG A 191 -13.89 13.95 -19.26
N HIS A 192 -12.67 14.04 -18.71
CA HIS A 192 -11.90 15.27 -18.65
C HIS A 192 -10.76 15.30 -19.67
N VAL A 193 -10.54 14.22 -20.41
CA VAL A 193 -9.59 14.18 -21.53
C VAL A 193 -10.26 14.78 -22.78
N GLY A 194 -9.60 15.78 -23.40
CA GLY A 194 -10.08 16.39 -24.65
C GLY A 194 -11.12 17.49 -24.52
N ARG A 195 -11.45 17.99 -23.32
CA ARG A 195 -12.29 19.19 -23.12
C ARG A 195 -11.52 20.51 -23.08
N ALA A 196 -10.27 20.52 -23.52
CA ALA A 196 -9.55 21.77 -23.80
C ALA A 196 -10.06 22.35 -25.12
N GLY A 197 -11.16 23.10 -25.04
CA GLY A 197 -11.72 23.95 -26.08
C GLY A 197 -12.20 25.24 -25.46
#